data_AF-A0A0E3P3Y2-F1
#
_entry.id   AF-A0A0E3P3Y2-F1
#
_cell.length_a   1.000
_cell.length_b   1.000
_cell.length_c   1.000
_cell.angle_alpha   90.00
_cell.angle_beta   90.00
_cell.angle_gamma   90.00
#
_symmetry.space_group_name_H-M   'P 1'
#
loop_
_entity.id
_entity.type
_entity.pdbx_description
1 polymer ?
#
loop_
_entity_poly.entity_id
_entity_poly.type
_entity_poly.pdbx_seq_one_letter_code
_entity_poly.pdbx_strand_id
1 'polypeptide(L)'
;MRLIFADLEIHGKESKMNSKIIGLDIGGANTKLASADGKIVELHYLPLWKNTRLPEVLKEIAQRLKPEGVAVVMTGELADCFEDKEQGIRFIKETVDSAFGSEKVSYINSQGKFQSEADSLRELAAANWAASARLIGKELGDCIFVDVGSTTSDIIPIISGEHRAGLTDFERLLRSELVYAGTLRTNLAALLEKVKLEKGLCRTSSELFATTADAYLLLGKIEEAAYTCETADGAGRSRIDAMRRIARLVCADLSEVGDREICEIAEQVKEKQVSTLAEAIFEVAERNGLNMIVSAGLGEFLIQEAAERLGFECISVSGRWGEEISKVFPAYAAARLLAAEKSGN
;
A
#
# COMPACT_ATOMS: atom_id res chain seq x y z
N MET A 1 2.12 69.23 22.70
CA MET A 1 1.65 68.53 23.92
C MET A 1 0.17 68.21 23.78
N ARG A 2 -0.14 67.00 23.27
CA ARG A 2 -1.29 66.14 23.59
C ARG A 2 -1.27 64.99 22.57
N LEU A 3 -0.80 63.85 23.06
CA LEU A 3 -0.89 62.53 22.44
C LEU A 3 -2.36 62.09 22.48
N ILE A 4 -2.88 61.58 21.37
CA ILE A 4 -4.05 60.70 21.35
C ILE A 4 -3.64 59.50 20.49
N PHE A 5 -3.36 58.39 21.18
CA PHE A 5 -3.32 57.06 20.57
C PHE A 5 -4.75 56.65 20.26
N ALA A 6 -5.00 56.25 19.02
CA ALA A 6 -6.20 55.52 18.65
C ALA A 6 -5.75 54.17 18.10
N ASP A 7 -6.12 53.13 18.83
CA ASP A 7 -5.91 51.73 18.52
C ASP A 7 -6.51 51.37 17.15
N LEU A 8 -5.67 50.91 16.22
CA LEU A 8 -6.15 50.10 15.09
C LEU A 8 -6.07 48.64 15.53
N GLU A 9 -7.23 48.09 15.86
CA GLU A 9 -7.46 46.66 16.03
C GLU A 9 -7.02 45.91 14.76
N ILE A 10 -5.90 45.22 14.88
CA ILE A 10 -5.52 44.15 13.97
C ILE A 10 -6.59 43.08 14.11
N HIS A 11 -7.53 43.03 13.16
CA HIS A 11 -8.40 41.88 12.97
C HIS A 11 -7.52 40.70 12.55
N GLY A 12 -6.99 40.00 13.56
CA GLY A 12 -6.53 38.64 13.40
C GLY A 12 -7.72 37.82 12.92
N LYS A 13 -7.72 37.43 11.66
CA LYS A 13 -8.44 36.22 11.27
C LYS A 13 -7.86 35.11 12.12
N GLU A 14 -8.58 34.73 13.16
CA GLU A 14 -8.41 33.43 13.81
C GLU A 14 -8.33 32.41 12.69
N SER A 15 -7.14 31.86 12.48
CA SER A 15 -7.02 30.59 11.77
C SER A 15 -7.96 29.64 12.50
N LYS A 16 -9.00 29.14 11.83
CA LYS A 16 -9.74 27.96 12.30
C LYS A 16 -8.70 27.02 12.91
N MET A 17 -8.82 26.73 14.21
CA MET A 17 -7.97 25.75 14.87
C MET A 17 -8.03 24.49 13.99
N ASN A 18 -6.94 24.20 13.28
CA ASN A 18 -6.84 22.94 12.55
C ASN A 18 -6.82 21.88 13.64
N SER A 19 -7.97 21.26 13.92
CA SER A 19 -8.07 20.17 14.87
C SER A 19 -7.00 19.15 14.48
N LYS A 20 -6.12 18.82 15.41
CA LYS A 20 -4.94 18.03 15.11
C LYS A 20 -5.33 16.56 15.00
N ILE A 21 -5.88 16.20 13.85
CA ILE A 21 -6.31 14.84 13.52
C ILE A 21 -5.16 14.11 12.84
N ILE A 22 -4.87 12.92 13.35
CA ILE A 22 -3.90 12.00 12.77
C ILE A 22 -4.58 10.69 12.42
N GLY A 23 -3.98 9.97 11.48
CA GLY A 23 -4.33 8.61 11.14
C GLY A 23 -3.14 7.70 11.37
N LEU A 24 -3.42 6.46 11.74
CA LEU A 24 -2.46 5.39 11.96
C LEU A 24 -2.84 4.18 11.11
N ASP A 25 -1.88 3.62 10.39
CA ASP A 25 -1.97 2.27 9.80
C ASP A 25 -1.00 1.37 10.56
N ILE A 26 -1.56 0.50 11.42
CA ILE A 26 -0.81 -0.46 12.23
C ILE A 26 -0.68 -1.77 11.44
N GLY A 27 0.37 -1.88 10.65
CA GLY A 27 0.71 -3.10 9.94
C GLY A 27 1.56 -4.06 10.77
N GLY A 28 1.79 -5.27 10.23
CA GLY A 28 2.56 -6.29 10.94
C GLY A 28 4.02 -5.89 11.19
N ALA A 29 4.66 -5.27 10.19
CA ALA A 29 6.07 -4.88 10.25
C ALA A 29 6.28 -3.38 10.46
N ASN A 30 5.37 -2.57 9.91
CA ASN A 30 5.50 -1.13 9.83
C ASN A 30 4.24 -0.47 10.39
N THR A 31 4.42 0.63 11.10
CA THR A 31 3.36 1.55 11.50
C THR A 31 3.54 2.85 10.74
N LYS A 32 2.48 3.30 10.06
CA LYS A 32 2.48 4.56 9.31
C LYS A 32 1.61 5.58 10.03
N LEU A 33 2.03 6.83 9.99
CA LEU A 33 1.32 7.96 10.57
C LEU A 33 1.19 9.07 9.54
N ALA A 34 0.01 9.69 9.47
CA ALA A 34 -0.18 10.91 8.70
C ALA A 34 -1.14 11.88 9.41
N SER A 35 -0.93 13.19 9.27
CA SER A 35 -1.94 14.18 9.67
C SER A 35 -2.96 14.42 8.57
N ALA A 36 -4.19 14.81 8.93
CA ALA A 36 -5.24 15.11 7.96
C ALA A 36 -4.88 16.28 7.02
N ASP A 37 -4.03 17.22 7.46
CA ASP A 37 -3.54 18.30 6.59
C ASP A 37 -2.30 17.91 5.77
N GLY A 38 -1.83 16.67 5.88
CA GLY A 38 -0.69 16.14 5.13
C GLY A 38 0.68 16.67 5.56
N LYS A 39 0.78 17.48 6.63
CA LYS A 39 2.03 18.08 7.09
C LYS A 39 2.91 17.14 7.92
N ILE A 40 2.32 16.12 8.52
CA ILE A 40 3.02 15.09 9.27
C ILE A 40 2.88 13.80 8.49
N VAL A 41 4.01 13.18 8.16
CA VAL A 41 4.12 11.88 7.53
C VAL A 41 5.27 11.16 8.21
N GLU A 42 5.00 9.99 8.80
CA GLU A 42 6.02 9.20 9.46
C GLU A 42 5.84 7.71 9.14
N LEU A 43 6.94 7.02 8.90
CA LEU A 43 7.00 5.57 8.70
C LEU A 43 7.92 4.97 9.77
N HIS A 44 7.37 4.11 10.61
CA HIS A 44 8.07 3.46 11.72
C HIS A 44 8.18 1.97 11.46
N TYR A 45 9.39 1.43 11.46
CA TYR A 45 9.60 -0.03 11.43
C TYR A 45 9.42 -0.61 12.84
N LEU A 46 8.25 -1.21 13.08
CA LEU A 46 7.79 -1.72 14.37
C LEU A 46 7.20 -3.13 14.20
N PRO A 47 8.03 -4.15 13.96
CA PRO A 47 7.55 -5.52 13.79
C PRO A 47 6.87 -6.04 15.05
N LEU A 48 5.58 -6.39 14.93
CA LEU A 48 4.76 -6.88 16.03
C LEU A 48 5.33 -8.16 16.65
N TRP A 49 5.92 -9.03 15.82
CA TRP A 49 6.43 -10.34 16.22
C TRP A 49 7.84 -10.34 16.85
N LYS A 50 8.46 -9.17 17.09
CA LYS A 50 9.84 -9.07 17.61
C LYS A 50 9.95 -8.13 18.80
N ASN A 51 9.40 -8.50 19.97
CA ASN A 51 9.40 -7.66 21.18
C ASN A 51 9.04 -6.20 20.85
N THR A 52 7.86 -6.03 20.26
CA THR A 52 7.48 -4.78 19.61
C THR A 52 7.59 -3.58 20.54
N ARG A 53 8.14 -2.48 20.01
CA ARG A 53 8.18 -1.17 20.67
C ARG A 53 6.94 -0.31 20.40
N LEU A 54 5.90 -0.91 19.83
CA LEU A 54 4.67 -0.20 19.46
C LEU A 54 4.07 0.58 20.64
N PRO A 55 3.90 0.01 21.85
CA PRO A 55 3.31 0.75 22.97
C PRO A 55 4.10 2.00 23.37
N GLU A 56 5.43 1.93 23.37
CA GLU A 56 6.30 3.05 23.70
C GLU A 56 6.22 4.14 22.63
N VAL A 57 6.34 3.75 21.36
CA VAL A 57 6.33 4.70 20.24
C VAL A 57 4.97 5.40 20.12
N LEU A 58 3.85 4.70 20.32
CA LEU A 58 2.54 5.34 20.31
C LEU A 58 2.37 6.35 21.46
N LYS A 59 2.91 6.05 22.66
CA LYS A 59 2.91 7.01 23.78
C LYS A 59 3.78 8.23 23.47
N GLU A 60 4.95 8.05 22.88
CA GLU A 60 5.84 9.14 22.44
C GLU A 60 5.13 10.02 21.40
N ILE A 61 4.46 9.41 20.42
CA ILE A 61 3.64 10.12 19.42
C ILE A 61 2.50 10.89 20.10
N ALA A 62 1.76 10.27 21.02
CA ALA A 62 0.66 10.90 21.74
C ALA A 62 1.12 12.13 22.55
N GLN A 63 2.26 12.01 23.24
CA GLN A 63 2.83 13.11 24.03
C GLN A 63 3.36 14.26 23.16
N ARG A 64 4.05 13.92 22.06
CA ARG A 64 4.62 14.88 21.11
C ARG A 64 3.55 15.61 20.31
N LEU A 65 2.56 14.87 19.81
CA LEU A 65 1.56 15.41 18.91
C LEU A 65 0.34 15.95 19.62
N LYS A 66 -0.10 15.34 20.74
CA LYS A 66 -1.34 15.69 21.45
C LYS A 66 -2.55 15.82 20.50
N PRO A 67 -2.87 14.79 19.71
CA PRO A 67 -3.94 14.87 18.73
C PRO A 67 -5.32 15.01 19.39
N GLU A 68 -6.24 15.67 18.69
CA GLU A 68 -7.65 15.81 19.09
C GLU A 68 -8.53 14.68 18.53
N GLY A 69 -8.00 13.90 17.59
CA GLY A 69 -8.64 12.71 17.04
C GLY A 69 -7.62 11.80 16.38
N VAL A 70 -7.82 10.50 16.51
CA VAL A 70 -6.95 9.47 15.95
C VAL A 70 -7.81 8.49 15.17
N ALA A 71 -7.59 8.43 13.86
CA ALA A 71 -8.19 7.41 13.02
C ALA A 71 -7.25 6.21 12.89
N VAL A 72 -7.75 5.00 13.01
CA VAL A 72 -6.90 3.80 12.98
C VAL A 72 -7.41 2.82 11.93
N VAL A 73 -6.51 2.40 11.06
CA VAL A 73 -6.65 1.18 10.26
C VAL A 73 -5.61 0.19 10.75
N MET A 74 -5.95 -1.10 10.80
CA MET A 74 -5.03 -2.16 11.22
C MET A 74 -4.96 -3.26 10.18
N THR A 75 -3.74 -3.71 9.91
CA THR A 75 -3.42 -4.77 8.94
C THR A 75 -2.40 -5.76 9.51
N GLY A 76 -1.95 -5.54 10.75
CA GLY A 76 -0.99 -6.37 11.47
C GLY A 76 -1.62 -7.41 12.40
N GLU A 77 -2.94 -7.57 12.40
CA GLU A 77 -3.65 -8.43 13.35
C GLU A 77 -3.37 -9.94 13.17
N LEU A 78 -2.75 -10.32 12.05
CA LEU A 78 -2.29 -11.68 11.75
C LEU A 78 -0.78 -11.87 11.90
N ALA A 79 -0.08 -10.96 12.58
CA ALA A 79 1.35 -11.14 12.83
C ALA A 79 1.62 -12.45 13.61
N ASP A 80 2.71 -13.13 13.28
CA ASP A 80 3.07 -14.48 13.79
C ASP A 80 3.11 -14.64 15.32
N CYS A 81 3.17 -13.53 16.07
CA CYS A 81 3.09 -13.55 17.53
C CYS A 81 1.69 -13.78 18.08
N PHE A 82 0.65 -13.70 17.26
CA PHE A 82 -0.73 -13.88 17.70
C PHE A 82 -1.24 -15.29 17.39
N GLU A 83 -1.87 -15.91 18.38
CA GLU A 83 -2.52 -17.23 18.28
C GLU A 83 -3.68 -17.20 17.28
N ASP A 84 -4.41 -16.08 17.25
CA ASP A 84 -5.48 -15.84 16.31
C ASP A 84 -5.63 -14.35 16.00
N LYS A 85 -6.45 -14.08 14.98
CA LYS A 85 -6.79 -12.75 14.51
C LYS A 85 -7.41 -11.87 15.61
N GLU A 86 -8.19 -12.45 16.50
CA GLU A 86 -8.91 -11.72 17.54
C GLU A 86 -7.97 -11.21 18.63
N GLN A 87 -6.94 -11.99 18.96
CA GLN A 87 -5.85 -11.60 19.84
C GLN A 87 -5.07 -10.42 19.25
N GLY A 88 -4.72 -10.46 17.96
CA GLY A 88 -4.03 -9.36 17.29
C GLY A 88 -4.84 -8.06 17.29
N ILE A 89 -6.14 -8.13 16.98
CA ILE A 89 -7.05 -6.97 17.03
C ILE A 89 -7.11 -6.37 18.45
N ARG A 90 -7.30 -7.21 19.48
CA ARG A 90 -7.31 -6.75 20.88
C ARG A 90 -6.01 -6.07 21.26
N PHE A 91 -4.87 -6.69 20.96
CA PHE A 91 -3.56 -6.14 21.28
C PHE A 91 -3.37 -4.74 20.67
N ILE A 92 -3.65 -4.60 19.37
CA ILE A 92 -3.50 -3.31 18.67
C ILE A 92 -4.45 -2.28 19.28
N LYS A 93 -5.73 -2.64 19.46
CA LYS A 93 -6.74 -1.74 20.03
C LYS A 93 -6.38 -1.27 21.44
N GLU A 94 -6.04 -2.18 22.34
CA GLU A 94 -5.65 -1.85 23.71
C GLU A 94 -4.41 -0.95 23.75
N THR A 95 -3.44 -1.22 22.87
CA THR A 95 -2.20 -0.43 22.78
C THR A 95 -2.47 1.00 22.31
N VAL A 96 -3.30 1.16 21.28
CA VAL A 96 -3.67 2.48 20.74
C VAL A 96 -4.55 3.24 21.74
N ASP A 97 -5.59 2.60 22.27
CA ASP A 97 -6.52 3.21 23.24
C ASP A 97 -5.78 3.66 24.51
N SER A 98 -4.82 2.87 24.99
CA SER A 98 -3.98 3.24 26.15
C SER A 98 -3.03 4.41 25.88
N ALA A 99 -2.61 4.62 24.63
CA ALA A 99 -1.70 5.70 24.26
C ALA A 99 -2.43 7.04 24.05
N PHE A 100 -3.62 7.01 23.43
CA PHE A 100 -4.32 8.22 22.99
C PHE A 100 -5.59 8.57 23.79
N GLY A 101 -6.14 7.62 24.55
CA GLY A 101 -7.46 7.71 25.18
C GLY A 101 -8.54 7.23 24.23
N SER A 102 -9.31 6.21 24.62
CA SER A 102 -10.31 5.56 23.75
C SER A 102 -11.39 6.51 23.24
N GLU A 103 -11.65 7.61 23.95
CA GLU A 103 -12.62 8.64 23.55
C GLU A 103 -12.18 9.47 22.32
N LYS A 104 -10.89 9.41 21.97
CA LYS A 104 -10.33 10.14 20.80
C LYS A 104 -10.06 9.22 19.61
N VAL A 105 -10.18 7.91 19.79
CA VAL A 105 -9.77 6.93 18.79
C VAL A 105 -11.00 6.44 18.03
N SER A 106 -10.90 6.43 16.70
CA SER A 106 -11.93 5.91 15.81
C SER A 106 -11.30 4.88 14.88
N TYR A 107 -11.80 3.65 14.92
CA TYR A 107 -11.28 2.54 14.12
C TYR A 107 -12.06 2.39 12.83
N ILE A 108 -11.37 2.12 11.73
CA ILE A 108 -11.97 1.85 10.42
C ILE A 108 -12.09 0.33 10.24
N ASN A 109 -13.29 -0.13 9.88
CA ASN A 109 -13.56 -1.53 9.59
C ASN A 109 -13.22 -1.93 8.14
N SER A 110 -13.37 -3.22 7.82
CA SER A 110 -13.16 -3.76 6.47
C SER A 110 -14.02 -3.14 5.36
N GLN A 111 -15.12 -2.45 5.70
CA GLN A 111 -15.98 -1.72 4.77
C GLN A 111 -15.54 -0.25 4.57
N GLY A 112 -14.43 0.16 5.19
CA GLY A 112 -13.95 1.54 5.20
C GLY A 112 -14.77 2.46 6.11
N LYS A 113 -15.72 1.95 6.90
CA LYS A 113 -16.58 2.72 7.80
C LYS A 113 -15.97 2.81 9.19
N PHE A 114 -16.21 3.91 9.91
CA PHE A 114 -15.81 3.96 11.32
C PHE A 114 -16.70 3.03 12.12
N GLN A 115 -16.07 2.25 12.99
CA GLN A 115 -16.74 1.25 13.82
C GLN A 115 -17.74 1.93 14.77
N SER A 116 -18.93 1.34 14.87
CA SER A 116 -19.91 1.65 15.91
C SER A 116 -19.70 0.75 17.15
N GLU A 117 -20.21 1.14 18.31
CA GLU A 117 -20.14 0.30 19.52
C GLU A 117 -20.84 -1.07 19.35
N ALA A 118 -21.72 -1.20 18.36
CA ALA A 118 -22.46 -2.44 18.08
C ALA A 118 -21.71 -3.42 17.16
N ASP A 119 -20.62 -2.99 16.51
CA ASP A 119 -19.93 -3.81 15.51
C ASP A 119 -19.00 -4.83 16.17
N SER A 120 -18.85 -6.00 15.54
CA SER A 120 -17.92 -7.02 16.04
C SER A 120 -16.48 -6.52 15.96
N LEU A 121 -15.64 -6.85 16.96
CA LEU A 121 -14.20 -6.64 16.88
C LEU A 121 -13.59 -7.28 15.63
N ARG A 122 -14.15 -8.38 15.13
CA ARG A 122 -13.64 -9.07 13.94
C ARG A 122 -13.73 -8.24 12.67
N GLU A 123 -14.62 -7.25 12.63
CA GLU A 123 -14.79 -6.34 11.48
C GLU A 123 -13.70 -5.27 11.42
N LEU A 124 -12.97 -5.02 12.52
CA LEU A 124 -11.86 -4.08 12.60
C LEU A 124 -10.62 -4.49 11.83
N ALA A 125 -10.52 -5.78 11.52
CA ALA A 125 -9.51 -6.24 10.59
C ALA A 125 -9.83 -5.73 9.19
N ALA A 126 -9.37 -4.51 8.96
CA ALA A 126 -9.54 -3.85 7.71
C ALA A 126 -8.57 -4.42 6.69
N ALA A 127 -8.99 -4.41 5.44
CA ALA A 127 -8.01 -4.51 4.37
C ALA A 127 -7.17 -3.22 4.34
N ASN A 128 -5.88 -3.36 4.02
CA ASN A 128 -4.92 -2.26 3.85
C ASN A 128 -5.41 -1.14 2.91
N TRP A 129 -6.35 -1.45 2.03
CA TRP A 129 -6.93 -0.55 1.05
C TRP A 129 -8.27 0.07 1.46
N ALA A 130 -8.93 -0.34 2.55
CA ALA A 130 -10.32 0.05 2.84
C ALA A 130 -10.48 1.58 3.08
N ALA A 131 -9.61 2.16 3.91
CA ALA A 131 -9.60 3.61 4.15
C ALA A 131 -9.24 4.38 2.86
N SER A 132 -8.22 3.90 2.13
CA SER A 132 -7.77 4.45 0.86
C SER A 132 -8.90 4.51 -0.17
N ALA A 133 -9.62 3.39 -0.35
CA ALA A 133 -10.72 3.28 -1.29
C ALA A 133 -11.88 4.24 -0.95
N ARG A 134 -12.22 4.40 0.34
CA ARG A 134 -13.26 5.35 0.75
C ARG A 134 -12.85 6.80 0.52
N LEU A 135 -11.59 7.18 0.80
CA LEU A 135 -11.10 8.52 0.50
C LEU A 135 -11.14 8.78 -1.02
N ILE A 136 -10.61 7.85 -1.81
CA ILE A 136 -10.57 7.93 -3.27
C ILE A 136 -11.98 8.10 -3.83
N GLY A 137 -12.92 7.24 -3.44
CA GLY A 137 -14.30 7.33 -3.90
C GLY A 137 -14.99 8.64 -3.52
N LYS A 138 -14.63 9.22 -2.37
CA LYS A 138 -15.15 10.53 -1.95
C LYS A 138 -14.58 11.70 -2.76
N GLU A 139 -13.30 11.64 -3.15
CA GLU A 139 -12.63 12.76 -3.83
C GLU A 139 -12.65 12.67 -5.35
N LEU A 140 -12.66 11.46 -5.92
CA LEU A 140 -12.53 11.20 -7.35
C LEU A 140 -13.76 10.53 -7.96
N GLY A 141 -14.63 9.92 -7.13
CA GLY A 141 -15.84 9.23 -7.61
C GLY A 141 -15.58 7.77 -8.03
N ASP A 142 -16.36 7.31 -9.00
CA ASP A 142 -16.39 5.91 -9.43
C ASP A 142 -15.11 5.56 -10.21
N CYS A 143 -14.35 4.60 -9.70
CA CYS A 143 -13.04 4.22 -10.25
C CYS A 143 -12.60 2.84 -9.74
N ILE A 144 -11.48 2.35 -10.24
CA ILE A 144 -10.80 1.16 -9.75
C ILE A 144 -9.53 1.62 -9.03
N PHE A 145 -9.45 1.39 -7.72
CA PHE A 145 -8.21 1.60 -6.98
C PHE A 145 -7.31 0.37 -7.15
N VAL A 146 -6.13 0.58 -7.73
CA VAL A 146 -5.15 -0.48 -7.96
C VAL A 146 -3.91 -0.17 -7.13
N ASP A 147 -3.53 -1.10 -6.24
CA ASP A 147 -2.33 -0.99 -5.40
C ASP A 147 -1.42 -2.20 -5.65
N VAL A 148 -0.25 -1.95 -6.25
CA VAL A 148 0.75 -2.99 -6.49
C VAL A 148 1.85 -2.88 -5.45
N GLY A 149 1.76 -3.73 -4.43
CA GLY A 149 2.73 -3.85 -3.36
C GLY A 149 3.95 -4.69 -3.71
N SER A 150 4.68 -5.13 -2.68
CA SER A 150 5.85 -5.99 -2.85
C SER A 150 5.50 -7.44 -3.22
N THR A 151 4.31 -7.91 -2.83
CA THR A 151 3.86 -9.32 -2.97
C THR A 151 2.63 -9.46 -3.84
N THR A 152 1.67 -8.56 -3.69
CA THR A 152 0.33 -8.64 -4.26
C THR A 152 -0.02 -7.39 -5.05
N SER A 153 -1.02 -7.53 -5.92
CA SER A 153 -1.71 -6.43 -6.60
C SER A 153 -3.18 -6.47 -6.19
N ASP A 154 -3.65 -5.44 -5.50
CA ASP A 154 -5.04 -5.27 -5.09
C ASP A 154 -5.78 -4.48 -6.18
N ILE A 155 -6.96 -4.93 -6.61
CA ILE A 155 -7.77 -4.28 -7.66
C ILE A 155 -9.18 -4.08 -7.11
N ILE A 156 -9.48 -2.86 -6.68
CA ILE A 156 -10.63 -2.57 -5.82
C ILE A 156 -11.63 -1.68 -6.58
N PRO A 157 -12.78 -2.21 -7.03
CA PRO A 157 -13.81 -1.39 -7.66
C PRO A 157 -14.46 -0.48 -6.61
N ILE A 158 -14.64 0.79 -6.94
CA ILE A 158 -15.25 1.82 -6.10
C ILE A 158 -16.44 2.42 -6.86
N ILE A 159 -17.62 2.37 -6.24
CA ILE A 159 -18.89 2.86 -6.82
C ILE A 159 -19.67 3.63 -5.75
N SER A 160 -20.06 4.85 -6.06
CA SER A 160 -20.80 5.77 -5.19
C SER A 160 -20.08 6.00 -3.86
N GLY A 161 -18.75 6.11 -3.90
CA GLY A 161 -17.91 6.37 -2.72
C GLY A 161 -17.63 5.17 -1.81
N GLU A 162 -18.10 3.98 -2.18
CA GLU A 162 -17.88 2.72 -1.44
C GLU A 162 -17.19 1.68 -2.31
N HIS A 163 -16.30 0.86 -1.73
CA HIS A 163 -15.73 -0.27 -2.47
C HIS A 163 -16.77 -1.39 -2.66
N ARG A 164 -16.63 -2.14 -3.76
CA ARG A 164 -17.44 -3.32 -4.08
C ARG A 164 -16.64 -4.62 -4.10
N ALA A 165 -15.39 -4.59 -3.65
CA ALA A 165 -14.52 -5.76 -3.55
C ALA A 165 -15.09 -6.86 -2.62
N GLY A 166 -14.68 -8.11 -2.85
CA GLY A 166 -14.92 -9.25 -1.97
C GLY A 166 -14.34 -9.01 -0.57
N LEU A 167 -14.95 -9.62 0.43
CA LEU A 167 -14.60 -9.44 1.84
C LEU A 167 -13.48 -10.37 2.29
N THR A 168 -13.24 -11.45 1.54
CA THR A 168 -12.14 -12.39 1.79
C THR A 168 -11.18 -12.43 0.60
N ASP A 169 -9.91 -12.75 0.86
CA ASP A 169 -8.94 -12.92 -0.23
C ASP A 169 -9.35 -14.03 -1.20
N PHE A 170 -10.03 -15.07 -0.72
CA PHE A 170 -10.57 -16.12 -1.59
C PHE A 170 -11.61 -15.56 -2.58
N GLU A 171 -12.57 -14.78 -2.10
CA GLU A 171 -13.55 -14.11 -2.96
C GLU A 171 -12.88 -13.15 -3.94
N ARG A 172 -11.87 -12.41 -3.47
CA ARG A 172 -11.13 -11.45 -4.30
C ARG A 172 -10.33 -12.16 -5.40
N LEU A 173 -9.71 -13.30 -5.10
CA LEU A 173 -9.04 -14.15 -6.10
C LEU A 173 -10.03 -14.67 -7.15
N LEU A 174 -11.21 -15.15 -6.73
CA LEU A 174 -12.27 -15.60 -7.65
C LEU A 174 -12.81 -14.47 -8.56
N ARG A 175 -12.64 -13.23 -8.13
CA ARG A 175 -13.20 -12.04 -8.78
C ARG A 175 -12.14 -11.20 -9.51
N SER A 176 -10.89 -11.64 -9.55
CA SER A 176 -9.76 -10.88 -10.13
C SER A 176 -9.50 -9.53 -9.42
N GLU A 177 -9.89 -9.43 -8.15
CA GLU A 177 -9.70 -8.26 -7.28
C GLU A 177 -8.42 -8.36 -6.43
N LEU A 178 -7.73 -9.49 -6.54
CA LEU A 178 -6.43 -9.78 -5.94
C LEU A 178 -5.62 -10.64 -6.90
N VAL A 179 -4.43 -10.18 -7.28
CA VAL A 179 -3.45 -10.95 -8.04
C VAL A 179 -2.21 -11.16 -7.18
N TYR A 180 -1.75 -12.41 -7.05
CA TYR A 180 -0.59 -12.77 -6.22
C TYR A 180 0.75 -12.54 -6.94
N ALA A 181 0.89 -11.35 -7.51
CA ALA A 181 2.11 -10.87 -8.14
C ALA A 181 2.36 -9.43 -7.69
N GLY A 182 3.57 -9.15 -7.20
CA GLY A 182 3.99 -7.84 -6.73
C GLY A 182 5.37 -7.48 -7.26
N THR A 183 5.86 -6.32 -6.84
CA THR A 183 7.06 -5.72 -7.41
C THR A 183 8.35 -6.37 -6.91
N LEU A 184 8.35 -7.06 -5.77
CA LEU A 184 9.61 -7.55 -5.18
C LEU A 184 9.70 -9.06 -5.02
N ARG A 185 8.65 -9.71 -4.51
CA ARG A 185 8.75 -11.04 -3.91
C ARG A 185 8.28 -12.19 -4.80
N THR A 186 7.72 -11.90 -5.97
CA THR A 186 7.12 -12.93 -6.82
C THR A 186 8.20 -13.76 -7.48
N ASN A 187 8.17 -15.08 -7.29
CA ASN A 187 9.06 -16.01 -7.98
C ASN A 187 8.87 -15.88 -9.49
N LEU A 188 9.95 -15.66 -10.25
CA LEU A 188 9.85 -15.53 -11.70
C LEU A 188 9.28 -16.80 -12.37
N ALA A 189 9.53 -17.97 -11.79
CA ALA A 189 8.98 -19.23 -12.28
C ALA A 189 7.44 -19.32 -12.17
N ALA A 190 6.83 -18.53 -11.27
CA ALA A 190 5.37 -18.44 -11.17
C ALA A 190 4.74 -17.59 -12.28
N LEU A 191 5.54 -16.73 -12.93
CA LEU A 191 5.09 -15.87 -14.03
C LEU A 191 5.39 -16.51 -15.39
N LEU A 192 6.57 -17.11 -15.54
CA LEU A 192 7.09 -17.60 -16.82
C LEU A 192 7.33 -19.10 -16.75
N GLU A 193 6.49 -19.90 -17.43
CA GLU A 193 6.76 -21.33 -17.68
C GLU A 193 7.91 -21.53 -18.68
N LYS A 194 8.04 -20.58 -19.62
CA LYS A 194 9.07 -20.57 -20.66
C LYS A 194 9.55 -19.16 -20.92
N VAL A 195 10.80 -19.05 -21.34
CA VAL A 195 11.43 -17.80 -21.78
C VAL A 195 11.99 -17.98 -23.18
N LYS A 196 11.86 -16.94 -24.01
CA LYS A 196 12.50 -16.85 -25.30
C LYS A 196 13.95 -16.37 -25.09
N LEU A 197 14.89 -17.15 -25.59
CA LEU A 197 16.32 -16.84 -25.66
C LEU A 197 16.75 -16.81 -27.13
N GLU A 198 17.99 -16.39 -27.41
CA GLU A 198 18.52 -16.38 -28.79
C GLU A 198 18.52 -17.80 -29.40
N LYS A 199 18.85 -18.79 -28.57
CA LYS A 199 18.92 -20.21 -28.95
C LYS A 199 17.55 -20.88 -29.11
N GLY A 200 16.45 -20.21 -28.74
CA GLY A 200 15.09 -20.71 -28.85
C GLY A 200 14.28 -20.58 -27.55
N LEU A 201 13.17 -21.32 -27.48
CA LEU A 201 12.28 -21.32 -26.32
C LEU A 201 12.79 -22.28 -25.25
N CYS A 202 13.10 -21.76 -24.06
CA CYS A 202 13.63 -22.51 -22.93
C CYS A 202 12.58 -22.63 -21.81
N ARG A 203 12.50 -23.79 -21.16
CA ARG A 203 11.67 -23.95 -19.94
C ARG A 203 12.40 -23.38 -18.75
N THR A 204 11.65 -22.79 -17.82
CA THR A 204 12.18 -22.30 -16.56
C THR A 204 12.23 -23.41 -15.51
N SER A 205 13.18 -23.31 -14.58
CA SER A 205 13.19 -24.07 -13.34
C SER A 205 12.08 -23.58 -12.42
N SER A 206 11.44 -24.47 -11.67
CA SER A 206 10.45 -24.12 -10.64
C SER A 206 11.08 -23.61 -9.34
N GLU A 207 12.39 -23.78 -9.16
CA GLU A 207 13.13 -23.35 -7.96
C GLU A 207 13.05 -21.82 -7.76
N LEU A 208 13.10 -21.39 -6.50
CA LEU A 208 13.17 -19.97 -6.16
C LEU A 208 14.60 -19.45 -6.38
N PHE A 209 14.96 -19.20 -7.63
CA PHE A 209 16.26 -18.62 -7.98
C PHE A 209 16.25 -17.10 -8.09
N ALA A 210 15.15 -16.54 -8.60
CA ALA A 210 15.01 -15.12 -8.87
C ALA A 210 13.58 -14.65 -8.61
N THR A 211 13.46 -13.36 -8.32
CA THR A 211 12.20 -12.70 -7.99
C THR A 211 11.94 -11.48 -8.88
N THR A 212 10.73 -10.92 -8.82
CA THR A 212 10.40 -9.67 -9.53
C THR A 212 11.30 -8.50 -9.14
N ALA A 213 11.84 -8.47 -7.91
CA ALA A 213 12.84 -7.48 -7.53
C ALA A 213 14.11 -7.55 -8.40
N ASP A 214 14.58 -8.75 -8.74
CA ASP A 214 15.75 -8.93 -9.60
C ASP A 214 15.47 -8.36 -11.00
N ALA A 215 14.33 -8.72 -11.59
CA ALA A 215 13.93 -8.24 -12.91
C ALA A 215 13.80 -6.71 -12.92
N TYR A 216 13.11 -6.13 -11.94
CA TYR A 216 12.87 -4.69 -11.91
C TYR A 216 14.09 -3.87 -11.52
N LEU A 217 15.04 -4.43 -10.76
CA LEU A 217 16.34 -3.82 -10.58
C LEU A 217 17.12 -3.79 -11.91
N LEU A 218 17.11 -4.90 -12.67
CA LEU A 218 17.77 -4.95 -13.98
C LEU A 218 17.15 -3.99 -15.00
N LEU A 219 15.84 -3.80 -14.97
CA LEU A 219 15.15 -2.86 -15.85
C LEU A 219 15.21 -1.41 -15.37
N GLY A 220 15.86 -1.13 -14.23
CA GLY A 220 15.90 0.21 -13.64
C GLY A 220 14.54 0.74 -13.21
N LYS A 221 13.58 -0.16 -12.95
CA LYS A 221 12.23 0.17 -12.46
C LYS A 221 12.19 0.31 -10.94
N ILE A 222 13.16 -0.27 -10.24
CA ILE A 222 13.41 -0.02 -8.83
C ILE A 222 14.90 0.26 -8.62
N GLU A 223 15.20 1.07 -7.60
CA GLU A 223 16.56 1.25 -7.11
C GLU A 223 16.96 0.13 -6.15
N GLU A 224 18.27 -0.05 -5.93
CA GLU A 224 18.78 -1.04 -4.97
C GLU A 224 18.22 -0.85 -3.56
N ALA A 225 18.01 0.41 -3.13
CA ALA A 225 17.42 0.74 -1.83
C ALA A 225 15.95 0.29 -1.70
N ALA A 226 15.22 0.18 -2.82
CA ALA A 226 13.83 -0.30 -2.84
C ALA A 226 13.75 -1.84 -2.81
N TYR A 227 14.84 -2.56 -3.11
CA TYR A 227 14.95 -4.01 -2.97
C TYR A 227 15.11 -4.39 -1.48
N THR A 228 14.03 -4.20 -0.72
CA THR A 228 14.01 -4.35 0.75
C THR A 228 13.83 -5.79 1.24
N CYS A 229 13.37 -6.71 0.39
CA CYS A 229 13.24 -8.11 0.78
C CYS A 229 14.59 -8.84 0.74
N GLU A 230 14.60 -10.05 1.29
CA GLU A 230 15.74 -10.96 1.17
C GLU A 230 15.88 -11.41 -0.29
N THR A 231 17.12 -11.56 -0.74
CA THR A 231 17.46 -12.12 -2.04
C THR A 231 17.34 -13.64 -1.97
N ALA A 232 16.92 -14.28 -3.07
CA ALA A 232 16.65 -15.71 -3.10
C ALA A 232 17.87 -16.59 -2.73
N ASP A 233 19.08 -16.10 -2.98
CA ASP A 233 20.34 -16.78 -2.66
C ASP A 233 21.10 -16.17 -1.48
N GLY A 234 20.51 -15.20 -0.78
CA GLY A 234 21.14 -14.47 0.33
C GLY A 234 22.32 -13.59 -0.08
N ALA A 235 22.63 -13.45 -1.37
CA ALA A 235 23.71 -12.62 -1.87
C ALA A 235 23.30 -11.14 -1.96
N GLY A 236 24.18 -10.31 -2.52
CA GLY A 236 23.96 -8.89 -2.71
C GLY A 236 22.79 -8.54 -3.64
N ARG A 237 22.46 -7.25 -3.66
CA ARG A 237 21.40 -6.64 -4.48
C ARG A 237 21.98 -5.85 -5.64
N SER A 238 23.24 -6.12 -6.00
CA SER A 238 23.85 -5.48 -7.16
C SER A 238 23.22 -5.99 -8.45
N ARG A 239 23.36 -5.21 -9.53
CA ARG A 239 22.94 -5.63 -10.87
C ARG A 239 23.51 -7.02 -11.24
N ILE A 240 24.80 -7.24 -10.99
CA ILE A 240 25.45 -8.52 -11.33
C ILE A 240 24.92 -9.70 -10.51
N ASP A 241 24.54 -9.48 -9.25
CA ASP A 241 23.95 -10.53 -8.42
C ASP A 241 22.53 -10.88 -8.88
N ALA A 242 21.72 -9.89 -9.25
CA ALA A 242 20.41 -10.11 -9.86
C ALA A 242 20.53 -10.87 -11.19
N MET A 243 21.52 -10.53 -12.03
CA MET A 243 21.79 -11.26 -13.27
C MET A 243 22.11 -12.73 -13.03
N ARG A 244 22.97 -13.03 -12.03
CA ARG A 244 23.30 -14.42 -11.66
C ARG A 244 22.06 -15.20 -11.22
N ARG A 245 21.19 -14.58 -10.42
CA ARG A 245 19.91 -15.18 -10.01
C ARG A 245 19.00 -15.44 -11.20
N ILE A 246 18.85 -14.50 -12.11
CA ILE A 246 18.01 -14.66 -13.31
C ILE A 246 18.57 -15.72 -14.26
N ALA A 247 19.90 -15.82 -14.45
CA ALA A 247 20.51 -16.87 -15.27
C ALA A 247 20.16 -18.28 -14.76
N ARG A 248 20.12 -18.48 -13.43
CA ARG A 248 19.73 -19.76 -12.81
C ARG A 248 18.28 -20.15 -13.08
N LEU A 249 17.40 -19.20 -13.45
CA LEU A 249 16.02 -19.50 -13.86
C LEU A 249 15.96 -20.49 -15.03
N VAL A 250 16.97 -20.47 -15.91
CA VAL A 250 17.11 -21.42 -17.03
C VAL A 250 18.23 -22.44 -16.80
N CYS A 251 18.56 -22.69 -15.52
CA CYS A 251 19.62 -23.59 -15.08
C CYS A 251 21.01 -23.28 -15.67
N ALA A 252 21.28 -21.99 -15.93
CA ALA A 252 22.52 -21.51 -16.51
C ALA A 252 23.27 -20.57 -15.57
N ASP A 253 24.47 -20.17 -15.98
CA ASP A 253 25.21 -19.05 -15.39
C ASP A 253 25.59 -17.99 -16.44
N LEU A 254 26.32 -16.95 -16.00
CA LEU A 254 26.71 -15.82 -16.86
C LEU A 254 27.73 -16.18 -17.96
N SER A 255 28.29 -17.39 -17.95
CA SER A 255 29.15 -17.90 -19.02
C SER A 255 28.34 -18.52 -20.17
N GLU A 256 27.11 -18.94 -19.90
CA GLU A 256 26.21 -19.59 -20.86
C GLU A 256 25.16 -18.66 -21.45
N VAL A 257 24.70 -17.68 -20.64
CA VAL A 257 23.67 -16.69 -21.00
C VAL A 257 24.20 -15.28 -20.71
N GLY A 258 24.26 -14.46 -21.76
CA GLY A 258 24.84 -13.11 -21.68
C GLY A 258 23.92 -12.06 -21.06
N ASP A 259 24.46 -10.87 -20.78
CA ASP A 259 23.72 -9.74 -20.20
C ASP A 259 22.46 -9.37 -20.99
N ARG A 260 22.56 -9.36 -22.32
CA ARG A 260 21.44 -9.07 -23.22
C ARG A 260 20.28 -10.04 -23.03
N GLU A 261 20.56 -11.35 -23.08
CA GLU A 261 19.54 -12.38 -22.91
C GLU A 261 18.92 -12.33 -21.50
N ILE A 262 19.71 -12.02 -20.47
CA ILE A 262 19.21 -11.85 -19.11
C ILE A 262 18.26 -10.65 -19.00
N CYS A 263 18.59 -9.53 -19.67
CA CYS A 263 17.69 -8.39 -19.75
C CYS A 263 16.41 -8.74 -20.53
N GLU A 264 16.52 -9.49 -21.63
CA GLU A 264 15.36 -9.97 -22.40
C GLU A 264 14.46 -10.91 -21.56
N ILE A 265 15.01 -11.70 -20.63
CA ILE A 265 14.22 -12.45 -19.63
C ILE A 265 13.47 -11.49 -18.71
N ALA A 266 14.15 -10.46 -18.17
CA ALA A 266 13.52 -9.48 -17.29
C ALA A 266 12.40 -8.70 -18.00
N GLU A 267 12.57 -8.36 -19.28
CA GLU A 267 11.51 -7.74 -20.10
C GLU A 267 10.31 -8.67 -20.27
N GLN A 268 10.53 -9.97 -20.48
CA GLN A 268 9.44 -10.96 -20.54
C GLN A 268 8.69 -11.08 -19.21
N VAL A 269 9.39 -10.95 -18.06
CA VAL A 269 8.74 -10.90 -16.74
C VAL A 269 7.80 -9.72 -16.66
N LYS A 270 8.30 -8.52 -16.99
CA LYS A 270 7.50 -7.29 -16.99
C LYS A 270 6.28 -7.42 -17.90
N GLU A 271 6.49 -7.86 -19.14
CA GLU A 271 5.41 -8.04 -20.12
C GLU A 271 4.31 -8.97 -19.61
N LYS A 272 4.72 -10.10 -19.01
CA LYS A 272 3.78 -11.05 -18.44
C LYS A 272 3.01 -10.46 -17.25
N GLN A 273 3.70 -9.76 -16.34
CA GLN A 273 3.06 -9.16 -15.17
C GLN A 273 2.10 -8.03 -15.56
N VAL A 274 2.47 -7.17 -16.52
CA VAL A 274 1.58 -6.13 -17.05
C VAL A 274 0.37 -6.73 -17.74
N SER A 275 0.56 -7.77 -18.57
CA SER A 275 -0.55 -8.44 -19.26
C SER A 275 -1.54 -9.07 -18.27
N THR A 276 -1.06 -9.80 -17.26
CA THR A 276 -1.92 -10.40 -16.23
C THR A 276 -2.62 -9.33 -15.39
N LEU A 277 -1.94 -8.23 -15.07
CA LEU A 277 -2.56 -7.11 -14.35
C LEU A 277 -3.65 -6.43 -15.19
N ALA A 278 -3.39 -6.17 -16.48
CA ALA A 278 -4.35 -5.57 -17.39
C ALA A 278 -5.59 -6.45 -17.59
N GLU A 279 -5.42 -7.76 -17.71
CA GLU A 279 -6.52 -8.74 -17.78
C GLU A 279 -7.40 -8.67 -16.53
N ALA A 280 -6.79 -8.72 -15.34
CA ALA A 280 -7.53 -8.65 -14.08
C ALA A 280 -8.25 -7.30 -13.89
N ILE A 281 -7.59 -6.19 -14.23
CA ILE A 281 -8.22 -4.85 -14.20
C ILE A 281 -9.40 -4.80 -15.17
N PHE A 282 -9.25 -5.32 -16.39
CA PHE A 282 -10.31 -5.35 -17.39
C PHE A 282 -11.54 -6.14 -16.90
N GLU A 283 -11.34 -7.31 -16.30
CA GLU A 283 -12.45 -8.09 -15.75
C GLU A 283 -13.20 -7.36 -14.63
N VAL A 284 -12.48 -6.67 -13.75
CA VAL A 284 -13.08 -5.86 -12.68
C VAL A 284 -13.79 -4.64 -13.28
N ALA A 285 -13.20 -4.00 -14.28
CA ALA A 285 -13.75 -2.85 -14.97
C ALA A 285 -15.07 -3.17 -15.67
N GLU A 286 -15.10 -4.21 -16.51
CA GLU A 286 -16.27 -4.64 -17.26
C GLU A 286 -17.43 -5.03 -16.33
N ARG A 287 -17.12 -5.78 -15.25
CA ARG A 287 -18.14 -6.20 -14.27
C ARG A 287 -18.83 -5.01 -13.58
N ASN A 288 -18.11 -3.90 -13.42
CA ASN A 288 -18.55 -2.75 -12.63
C ASN A 288 -18.87 -1.51 -13.48
N GLY A 289 -18.62 -1.53 -14.79
CA GLY A 289 -18.81 -0.39 -15.69
C GLY A 289 -17.85 0.77 -15.44
N LEU A 290 -16.59 0.48 -15.09
CA LEU A 290 -15.58 1.48 -14.70
C LEU A 290 -14.48 1.61 -15.76
N ASN A 291 -13.90 2.80 -15.91
CA ASN A 291 -12.83 3.06 -16.90
C ASN A 291 -11.74 4.03 -16.39
N MET A 292 -11.78 4.37 -15.10
CA MET A 292 -10.79 5.19 -14.42
C MET A 292 -10.06 4.35 -13.38
N ILE A 293 -8.73 4.41 -13.38
CA ILE A 293 -7.84 3.75 -12.44
C ILE A 293 -7.20 4.81 -11.53
N VAL A 294 -7.10 4.50 -10.25
CA VAL A 294 -6.27 5.24 -9.31
C VAL A 294 -5.11 4.32 -8.89
N SER A 295 -3.87 4.68 -9.23
CA SER A 295 -2.69 3.84 -9.04
C SER A 295 -1.93 4.15 -7.75
N ALA A 296 -1.53 3.12 -7.01
CA ALA A 296 -0.67 3.24 -5.84
C ALA A 296 0.33 2.07 -5.72
N GLY A 297 1.23 2.21 -4.75
CA GLY A 297 2.18 1.18 -4.40
C GLY A 297 3.51 1.28 -5.15
N LEU A 298 4.42 0.34 -4.86
CA LEU A 298 5.74 0.32 -5.49
C LEU A 298 5.67 0.02 -6.99
N GLY A 299 4.59 -0.64 -7.42
CA GLY A 299 4.37 -1.05 -8.80
C GLY A 299 3.52 -0.07 -9.62
N GLU A 300 3.45 1.23 -9.28
CA GLU A 300 2.69 2.21 -10.07
C GLU A 300 3.06 2.18 -11.57
N PHE A 301 4.33 1.91 -11.91
CA PHE A 301 4.77 1.78 -13.30
C PHE A 301 4.11 0.60 -14.05
N LEU A 302 3.75 -0.48 -13.35
CA LEU A 302 3.01 -1.61 -13.94
C LEU A 302 1.56 -1.23 -14.20
N ILE A 303 0.96 -0.49 -13.25
CA ILE A 303 -0.44 -0.05 -13.34
C ILE A 303 -0.60 0.95 -14.48
N GLN A 304 0.31 1.91 -14.61
CA GLN A 304 0.30 2.89 -15.70
C GLN A 304 0.35 2.21 -17.07
N GLU A 305 1.26 1.25 -17.27
CA GLU A 305 1.34 0.53 -18.54
C GLU A 305 0.11 -0.36 -18.80
N ALA A 306 -0.46 -0.97 -17.76
CA ALA A 306 -1.72 -1.70 -17.89
C ALA A 306 -2.88 -0.77 -18.28
N ALA A 307 -2.99 0.42 -17.67
CA ALA A 307 -4.00 1.42 -17.99
C ALA A 307 -3.88 1.91 -19.45
N GLU A 308 -2.65 2.16 -19.92
CA GLU A 308 -2.38 2.56 -21.31
C GLU A 308 -2.87 1.49 -22.30
N ARG A 309 -2.62 0.20 -22.03
CA ARG A 309 -3.10 -0.90 -22.88
C ARG A 309 -4.62 -0.99 -22.94
N LEU A 310 -5.29 -0.71 -21.82
CA LEU A 310 -6.74 -0.74 -21.71
C LEU A 310 -7.41 0.52 -22.25
N GLY A 311 -6.64 1.60 -22.48
CA GLY A 311 -7.18 2.91 -22.83
C GLY A 311 -7.94 3.57 -21.68
N PHE A 312 -7.59 3.25 -20.44
CA PHE A 312 -8.25 3.79 -19.23
C PHE A 312 -7.52 5.04 -18.74
N GLU A 313 -8.27 5.96 -18.13
CA GLU A 313 -7.68 7.09 -17.42
C GLU A 313 -6.94 6.58 -16.17
N CYS A 314 -5.73 7.07 -15.90
CA CYS A 314 -4.94 6.65 -14.74
C CYS A 314 -4.50 7.86 -13.92
N ILE A 315 -4.93 7.92 -12.66
CA ILE A 315 -4.55 8.95 -11.70
C ILE A 315 -3.61 8.34 -10.67
N SER A 316 -2.39 8.84 -10.62
CA SER A 316 -1.40 8.41 -9.62
C SER A 316 -1.72 8.98 -8.23
N VAL A 317 -1.69 8.14 -7.19
CA VAL A 317 -1.80 8.58 -5.80
C VAL A 317 -0.62 9.50 -5.44
N SER A 318 0.60 9.13 -5.82
CA SER A 318 1.77 9.97 -5.62
C SER A 318 1.70 11.28 -6.41
N GLY A 319 1.15 11.26 -7.63
CA GLY A 319 0.89 12.47 -8.41
C GLY A 319 -0.19 13.39 -7.82
N ARG A 320 -1.25 12.81 -7.24
CA ARG A 320 -2.43 13.55 -6.75
C ARG A 320 -2.27 14.08 -5.32
N TRP A 321 -1.66 13.30 -4.42
CA TRP A 321 -1.48 13.63 -3.01
C TRP A 321 -0.01 13.84 -2.61
N GLY A 322 0.96 13.53 -3.47
CA GLY A 322 2.39 13.67 -3.20
C GLY A 322 3.05 12.35 -2.80
N GLU A 323 4.34 12.20 -3.15
CA GLU A 323 5.11 10.97 -2.93
C GLU A 323 5.18 10.54 -1.46
N GLU A 324 5.41 11.48 -0.54
CA GLU A 324 5.48 11.18 0.89
C GLU A 324 4.15 10.66 1.43
N ILE A 325 3.03 11.26 1.02
CA ILE A 325 1.70 10.80 1.42
C ILE A 325 1.40 9.42 0.83
N SER A 326 1.81 9.16 -0.41
CA SER A 326 1.62 7.84 -1.05
C SER A 326 2.22 6.69 -0.22
N LYS A 327 3.40 6.89 0.39
CA LYS A 327 4.06 5.90 1.27
C LYS A 327 3.23 5.53 2.51
N VAL A 328 2.35 6.43 2.95
CA VAL A 328 1.52 6.29 4.15
C VAL A 328 0.03 6.42 3.86
N PHE A 329 -0.38 6.17 2.61
CA PHE A 329 -1.71 6.57 2.13
C PHE A 329 -2.89 6.06 2.97
N PRO A 330 -2.90 4.79 3.47
CA PRO A 330 -3.98 4.33 4.34
C PRO A 330 -4.14 5.14 5.63
N ALA A 331 -3.02 5.56 6.25
CA ALA A 331 -3.03 6.41 7.43
C ALA A 331 -3.54 7.82 7.09
N TYR A 332 -3.10 8.38 5.97
CA TYR A 332 -3.59 9.69 5.50
C TYR A 332 -5.08 9.67 5.21
N ALA A 333 -5.55 8.63 4.51
CA ALA A 333 -6.95 8.42 4.20
C ALA A 333 -7.81 8.33 5.45
N ALA A 334 -7.38 7.55 6.45
CA ALA A 334 -8.05 7.45 7.74
C ALA A 334 -8.17 8.84 8.42
N ALA A 335 -7.08 9.61 8.45
CA ALA A 335 -7.06 10.95 9.04
C ALA A 335 -8.04 11.91 8.34
N ARG A 336 -8.03 11.92 7.00
CA ARG A 336 -8.91 12.77 6.17
C ARG A 336 -10.38 12.41 6.35
N LEU A 337 -10.71 11.12 6.45
CA LEU A 337 -12.08 10.66 6.69
C LEU A 337 -12.59 11.13 8.05
N LEU A 338 -11.78 10.98 9.12
CA LEU A 338 -12.16 11.43 10.46
C LEU A 338 -12.31 12.96 10.53
N ALA A 339 -11.41 13.70 9.88
CA ALA A 339 -11.50 15.16 9.80
C ALA A 339 -12.77 15.64 9.12
N ALA A 340 -13.21 14.93 8.08
CA ALA A 340 -14.44 15.27 7.38
C ALA A 340 -15.70 14.96 8.22
N GLU A 341 -15.72 13.86 8.97
CA GLU A 341 -16.85 13.55 9.88
C GLU A 341 -16.95 14.56 11.02
N LYS A 342 -15.83 14.96 11.62
CA LYS A 342 -15.81 15.99 12.68
C LYS A 342 -16.15 17.39 12.18
N SER A 343 -15.96 17.68 10.90
CA SER A 343 -16.32 18.98 10.30
C SER A 343 -17.75 19.04 9.79
N GLY A 344 -18.41 17.88 9.64
CA GLY A 344 -19.78 17.75 9.16
C GLY A 344 -20.84 17.61 10.26
N ASN A 345 -20.42 17.43 11.52
CA ASN A 345 -21.24 17.52 12.73
C ASN A 345 -21.18 18.93 13.33
#